data_AF-A0A0B1T7I1-F1
#
_entry.id   AF-A0A0B1T7I1-F1
#
_cell.length_a   1.000
_cell.length_b   1.000
_cell.length_c   1.000
_cell.angle_alpha   90.00
_cell.angle_beta   90.00
_cell.angle_gamma   90.00
#
_symmetry.space_group_name_H-M   'P 1'
#
loop_
_entity.id
_entity.type
_entity.pdbx_description
1 polymer ?
#
loop_
_entity_poly.entity_id
_entity_poly.type
_entity_poly.pdbx_seq_one_letter_code
_entity_poly.pdbx_strand_id
1 'polypeptide(L)'
;MLFQLGIDDTFKLGQFIGDRYVRTGFLRSPMSPSEIHFLSRANSRCTHSAALVGSGMWAKNGDEDQFNPVPIYSNVENDKVS
;
A
#
# COMPACT_ATOMS: atom_id res chain seq x y z
N MET A 1 -13.50 2.38 -9.83
CA MET A 1 -13.53 2.60 -8.37
C MET A 1 -13.39 1.25 -7.67
N LEU A 2 -12.73 1.17 -6.51
CA LEU A 2 -12.67 -0.07 -5.73
C LEU A 2 -13.99 -0.26 -4.96
N PHE A 3 -14.47 -1.50 -4.87
CA PHE A 3 -15.61 -1.86 -4.02
C PHE A 3 -15.14 -2.24 -2.61
N GLN A 4 -16.03 -2.18 -1.61
CA GLN A 4 -15.69 -2.45 -0.20
C GLN A 4 -14.99 -3.80 -0.02
N LEU A 5 -15.49 -4.88 -0.63
CA LEU A 5 -14.83 -6.19 -0.58
C LEU A 5 -13.38 -6.11 -1.08
N GLY A 6 -13.16 -5.38 -2.17
CA GLY A 6 -11.81 -5.14 -2.70
C GLY A 6 -10.94 -4.29 -1.78
N ILE A 7 -11.53 -3.36 -1.01
CA ILE A 7 -10.81 -2.56 -0.02
C ILE A 7 -10.29 -3.47 1.09
N ASP A 8 -11.19 -4.27 1.68
CA ASP A 8 -10.88 -5.14 2.82
C ASP A 8 -9.83 -6.20 2.43
N ASP A 9 -10.01 -6.85 1.28
CA ASP A 9 -9.07 -7.88 0.80
C ASP A 9 -7.70 -7.29 0.44
N THR A 10 -7.68 -6.07 -0.13
CA THR A 10 -6.41 -5.39 -0.45
C THR A 10 -5.67 -4.98 0.82
N PHE A 11 -6.38 -4.55 1.86
CA PHE A 11 -5.77 -4.21 3.14
C PHE A 11 -5.21 -5.46 3.85
N LYS A 12 -5.95 -6.57 3.88
CA LYS A 12 -5.47 -7.87 4.38
C LYS A 12 -4.24 -8.35 3.63
N LEU A 13 -4.18 -8.14 2.31
CA LEU A 13 -2.98 -8.42 1.53
C LEU A 13 -1.80 -7.56 2.00
N GLY A 14 -2.01 -6.27 2.26
CA GLY A 14 -1.02 -5.39 2.86
C GLY A 14 -0.49 -5.93 4.18
N GLN A 15 -1.39 -6.34 5.09
CA GLN A 15 -1.02 -6.95 6.37
C GLN A 15 -0.20 -8.22 6.15
N PHE A 16 -0.64 -9.14 5.30
CA PHE A 16 0.10 -10.37 4.98
C PHE A 16 1.53 -10.09 4.50
N ILE A 17 1.72 -9.06 3.67
CA ILE A 17 3.05 -8.62 3.21
C ILE A 17 3.84 -8.00 4.37
N GLY A 18 3.20 -7.18 5.21
CA GLY A 18 3.76 -6.61 6.44
C GLY A 18 4.29 -7.68 7.40
N ASP A 19 3.53 -8.75 7.62
CA ASP A 19 3.93 -9.89 8.45
C ASP A 19 5.22 -10.52 7.96
N ARG A 20 5.36 -10.61 6.63
CA ARG A 20 6.48 -11.28 6.00
C ARG A 20 7.75 -10.42 5.94
N TYR A 21 7.61 -9.12 5.67
CA TYR A 21 8.75 -8.26 5.36
C TYR A 21 8.99 -7.15 6.38
N VAL A 22 7.94 -6.60 7.01
CA VAL A 22 8.10 -5.54 8.02
C VAL A 22 8.34 -6.16 9.40
N ARG A 23 7.51 -7.13 9.83
CA ARG A 23 7.63 -7.74 11.16
C ARG A 23 8.89 -8.58 11.35
N THR A 24 9.42 -9.14 10.27
CA THR A 24 10.68 -9.90 10.28
C THR A 24 11.92 -9.00 10.34
N GLY A 25 11.75 -7.68 10.20
CA GLY A 25 12.85 -6.70 10.19
C GLY A 25 13.57 -6.57 8.85
N PHE A 26 13.06 -7.19 7.77
CA PHE A 26 13.62 -6.99 6.43
C PHE A 26 13.39 -5.56 5.92
N LEU A 27 12.21 -4.99 6.20
CA LEU A 27 11.89 -3.58 6.03
C LEU A 27 11.81 -2.91 7.40
N ARG A 28 12.28 -1.67 7.50
CA ARG A 28 12.26 -0.94 8.77
C ARG A 28 10.84 -0.48 9.14
N SER A 29 10.60 -0.34 10.44
CA SER A 29 9.46 0.39 10.99
C SER A 29 9.97 1.52 11.89
N PRO A 30 9.68 2.81 11.59
CA PRO A 30 8.81 3.29 10.52
C PRO A 30 9.46 3.17 9.12
N MET A 31 8.61 3.18 8.10
CA MET A 31 8.99 3.06 6.68
C MET A 31 10.13 4.01 6.30
N SER A 32 11.12 3.50 5.57
CA SER A 32 12.13 4.31 4.91
C SER A 32 11.82 4.44 3.42
N PRO A 33 11.72 5.66 2.86
CA PRO A 33 11.53 5.86 1.42
C PRO A 33 12.65 5.29 0.54
N SER A 34 13.83 4.99 1.13
CA SER A 34 14.95 4.36 0.42
C SER A 34 14.83 2.85 0.27
N GLU A 35 13.95 2.19 1.04
CA GLU A 35 13.83 0.73 1.08
C GLU A 35 12.74 0.20 0.13
N ILE A 36 11.73 1.02 -0.16
CA ILE A 36 10.57 0.62 -0.95
C ILE A 36 10.04 1.77 -1.80
N HIS A 37 9.58 1.45 -3.01
CA HIS A 37 8.99 2.41 -3.93
C HIS A 37 7.64 1.89 -4.43
N PHE A 38 6.56 2.58 -4.11
CA PHE A 38 5.22 2.20 -4.58
C PHE A 38 4.92 2.89 -5.90
N LEU A 39 4.70 2.08 -6.94
CA LEU A 39 4.34 2.53 -8.29
C LEU A 39 2.98 1.96 -8.67
N SER A 40 2.08 2.82 -9.12
CA SER A 40 0.76 2.42 -9.61
C SER A 40 0.47 3.07 -10.96
N ARG A 41 -0.46 2.49 -11.73
CA ARG A 41 -1.04 3.21 -12.86
C ARG A 41 -1.83 4.41 -12.35
N ALA A 42 -1.83 5.50 -13.11
CA ALA A 42 -2.60 6.74 -12.84
C ALA A 42 -4.14 6.57 -13.02
N ASN A 43 -4.74 5.61 -12.33
CA ASN A 43 -6.20 5.47 -12.25
C ASN A 43 -6.63 5.16 -10.81
N SER A 44 -7.85 5.58 -10.47
CA SER A 44 -8.30 5.59 -9.07
C SER A 44 -8.31 4.20 -8.42
N ARG A 45 -8.59 3.12 -9.16
CA ARG A 45 -8.56 1.77 -8.57
C ARG A 45 -7.13 1.35 -8.21
N CYS A 46 -6.16 1.59 -9.09
CA CYS A 46 -4.78 1.18 -8.87
C CYS A 46 -4.12 2.00 -7.76
N THR A 47 -4.30 3.32 -7.77
CA THR A 47 -3.74 4.20 -6.73
C THR A 47 -4.36 3.91 -5.36
N HIS A 48 -5.67 3.68 -5.29
CA HIS A 48 -6.33 3.33 -4.04
C HIS A 48 -5.87 1.95 -3.53
N SER A 49 -5.79 0.93 -4.39
CA SER A 49 -5.26 -0.37 -3.99
C SER A 49 -3.81 -0.29 -3.49
N ALA A 50 -2.93 0.46 -4.17
CA ALA A 50 -1.55 0.64 -3.74
C ALA A 50 -1.46 1.31 -2.36
N ALA A 51 -2.34 2.29 -2.08
CA ALA A 51 -2.43 2.95 -0.78
C ALA A 51 -2.83 1.98 0.32
N LEU A 52 -3.83 1.13 0.06
CA LEU A 52 -4.31 0.14 1.02
C LEU A 52 -3.26 -0.92 1.33
N VAL A 53 -2.56 -1.45 0.30
CA VAL A 53 -1.47 -2.40 0.51
C VAL A 53 -0.37 -1.76 1.35
N GLY A 54 0.12 -0.58 0.95
CA GLY A 54 1.20 0.08 1.66
C GLY A 54 0.83 0.46 3.08
N SER A 55 -0.37 0.98 3.33
CA SER A 55 -0.84 1.25 4.69
C SER A 55 -0.97 -0.03 5.51
N GLY A 56 -1.47 -1.12 4.91
CA GLY A 56 -1.62 -2.42 5.58
C GLY A 56 -0.28 -3.05 5.99
N MET A 57 0.80 -2.80 5.24
CA MET A 57 2.14 -3.33 5.57
C MET A 57 2.68 -2.82 6.91
N TRP A 58 2.35 -1.58 7.32
CA TRP A 58 2.78 -0.98 8.59
C TRP A 58 1.66 -0.89 9.63
N ALA A 59 0.45 -1.38 9.31
CA ALA A 59 -0.63 -1.48 10.29
C ALA A 59 -0.22 -2.43 11.43
N LYS A 60 -0.31 -1.95 12.67
CA LYS A 60 -0.06 -2.79 13.85
C LYS A 60 -1.29 -3.67 14.09
N ASN A 61 -1.08 -4.90 14.58
CA ASN A 61 -2.18 -5.75 15.01
C ASN A 61 -2.98 -5.05 16.12
N GLY A 62 -4.26 -4.78 15.87
CA GLY A 62 -5.18 -4.13 16.81
C GLY A 62 -5.22 -2.59 16.73
N ASP A 63 -4.51 -1.98 15.78
CA ASP A 63 -4.44 -0.52 15.59
C ASP A 63 -4.89 -0.17 14.16
N GLU A 64 -6.04 -0.73 13.75
CA GLU A 64 -6.65 -0.51 12.43
C GLU A 64 -6.96 0.98 12.15
N ASP A 65 -6.98 1.79 13.20
CA ASP A 65 -7.20 3.24 13.16
C ASP A 65 -5.95 4.07 12.81
N GLN A 66 -4.74 3.49 12.86
CA GLN A 66 -3.52 4.19 12.45
C GLN A 66 -3.24 3.98 10.96
N PHE A 67 -3.79 4.88 10.15
CA PHE A 67 -3.42 5.00 8.75
C PHE A 67 -1.95 5.38 8.61
N ASN A 68 -1.17 4.54 7.93
CA ASN A 68 0.25 4.80 7.65
C ASN A 68 0.37 5.29 6.20
N PRO A 69 0.47 6.61 5.95
CA PRO A 69 0.55 7.12 4.60
C PRO A 69 1.82 6.64 3.92
N VAL A 70 1.67 6.09 2.71
CA VAL A 70 2.79 5.72 1.83
C VAL A 70 2.81 6.60 0.59
N PRO A 71 3.97 7.05 0.11
CA PRO A 71 4.06 7.78 -1.14
C PRO A 71 3.85 6.82 -2.31
N ILE A 72 2.89 7.13 -3.17
CA ILE A 72 2.58 6.35 -4.38
C ILE A 72 2.87 7.22 -5.59
N TYR A 73 3.75 6.73 -6.44
CA TYR A 73 4.12 7.39 -7.66
C TYR A 73 3.33 6.81 -8.83
N SER A 74 3.02 7.63 -9.82
CA SER A 74 2.33 7.21 -11.04
C SER A 74 2.88 7.99 -12.22
N ASN A 75 2.92 7.38 -13.40
CA ASN A 75 3.39 8.05 -14.61
C ASN A 75 2.19 8.48 -15.44
N VAL A 76 1.68 9.68 -15.16
CA VAL A 76 0.48 10.21 -15.79
C VAL A 76 0.63 10.32 -17.32
N GLU A 77 1.83 10.52 -17.85
CA GLU A 77 2.05 10.63 -19.29
C GLU A 77 1.94 9.28 -20.01
N ASN A 78 2.54 8.24 -19.44
CA ASN A 78 2.51 6.89 -20.01
C ASN A 78 1.25 6.09 -19.65
N ASP A 79 0.56 6.46 -18.57
CA ASP A 79 -0.68 5.80 -18.13
C ASP A 79 -1.94 6.39 -18.79
N LYS A 80 -1.80 7.40 -19.65
CA LYS A 80 -2.84 7.78 -20.62
C LYS A 80 -3.03 6.64 -21.60
N VAL A 81 -3.85 5.67 -21.19
CA VAL A 81 -4.48 4.77 -22.14
C VAL A 81 -5.48 5.62 -22.92
N SER A 82 -5.15 5.85 -24.19
CA SER A 82 -6.01 6.35 -25.27
C SER A 82 -7.40 5.72 -25.28
#